data_AF-A0AAX3AH77-F1
#
_entry.id   AF-A0AAX3AH77-F1
#
_cell.length_a   1.000
_cell.length_b   1.000
_cell.length_c   1.000
_cell.angle_alpha   90.00
_cell.angle_beta   90.00
_cell.angle_gamma   90.00
#
_symmetry.space_group_name_H-M   'P 1'
#
loop_
_entity.id
_entity.type
_entity.pdbx_description
1 polymer ?
#
loop_
_entity_poly.entity_id
_entity_poly.type
_entity_poly.pdbx_seq_one_letter_code
_entity_poly.pdbx_strand_id
1 'polypeptide(L)'
;MTVVLLIMTVFLTGLLGIHPMISVVLLAEVVIRIGVDGLSPLAPGLALAGGWSSIICMRLAITAVVYASSIVRERPLTIGLRWNGLFGLVSILLIALIVVGRPALMS
;
A
#
# COMPACT_ATOMS: atom_id res chain seq x y z
N MET A 1 5.13 14.64 5.31
CA MET A 1 4.85 14.48 3.86
C MET A 1 5.45 13.19 3.30
N THR A 2 6.72 12.87 3.56
CA THR A 2 7.43 11.68 3.05
C THR A 2 6.68 10.36 3.25
N VAL A 3 6.14 10.13 4.44
CA VAL A 3 5.34 8.93 4.78
C VAL A 3 4.15 8.74 3.82
N VAL A 4 3.38 9.79 3.57
CA VAL A 4 2.21 9.73 2.69
C VAL A 4 2.64 9.45 1.25
N LEU A 5 3.75 10.06 0.81
CA LEU A 5 4.32 9.80 -0.51
C LEU A 5 4.77 8.34 -0.69
N LEU A 6 5.35 7.71 0.34
CA LEU A 6 5.71 6.30 0.31
C LEU A 6 4.47 5.40 0.14
N ILE A 7 3.42 5.66 0.93
CA ILE A 7 2.14 4.93 0.83
C ILE A 7 1.57 5.04 -0.58
N MET A 8 1.45 6.28 -1.08
CA MET A 8 0.88 6.57 -2.40
C MET A 8 1.73 5.98 -3.53
N THR A 9 3.06 6.02 -3.42
CA THR A 9 3.94 5.45 -4.45
C THR A 9 3.72 3.94 -4.55
N VAL A 10 3.74 3.21 -3.44
CA VAL A 10 3.50 1.75 -3.44
C VAL A 10 2.12 1.41 -3.98
N PHE A 11 1.10 2.19 -3.60
CA PHE A 11 -0.27 1.95 -4.05
C PHE A 11 -0.44 2.20 -5.55
N LEU A 12 0.02 3.35 -6.05
CA LEU A 12 -0.11 3.75 -7.44
C LEU A 12 0.71 2.85 -8.37
N THR A 13 1.94 2.50 -8.01
CA THR A 13 2.73 1.55 -8.81
C THR A 13 2.06 0.17 -8.86
N GLY A 14 1.47 -0.27 -7.75
CA GLY A 14 0.70 -1.50 -7.68
C GLY A 14 -0.56 -1.49 -8.56
N LEU A 15 -1.27 -0.35 -8.62
CA LEU A 15 -2.40 -0.14 -9.54
C LEU A 15 -1.97 -0.20 -11.01
N LEU A 16 -0.80 0.37 -11.33
CA LEU A 16 -0.21 0.34 -12.67
C LEU A 16 0.33 -1.04 -13.09
N GLY A 17 0.20 -2.05 -12.23
CA GLY A 17 0.57 -3.43 -12.55
C GLY A 17 1.97 -3.83 -12.10
N ILE A 18 2.74 -2.94 -11.48
CA ILE A 18 4.02 -3.34 -10.84
C ILE A 18 3.70 -4.26 -9.66
N HIS A 19 4.53 -5.28 -9.44
CA HIS A 19 4.36 -6.14 -8.27
C HIS A 19 4.61 -5.31 -7.00
N PRO A 20 3.62 -5.11 -6.11
CA PRO A 20 3.72 -4.12 -5.03
C PRO A 20 4.92 -4.34 -4.08
N MET A 21 5.31 -5.61 -3.88
CA MET A 21 6.48 -5.94 -3.06
C MET A 21 7.79 -5.42 -3.66
N ILE A 22 7.91 -5.33 -4.99
CA ILE A 22 9.10 -4.77 -5.64
C ILE A 22 9.22 -3.28 -5.27
N SER A 23 8.12 -2.54 -5.35
CA SER A 23 8.10 -1.13 -4.92
C SER A 23 8.46 -0.97 -3.46
N VAL A 24 7.96 -1.83 -2.57
CA VAL A 24 8.32 -1.82 -1.14
C VAL A 24 9.82 -2.01 -0.95
N VAL A 25 10.41 -3.04 -1.55
CA VAL A 25 11.83 -3.36 -1.36
C VAL A 25 12.73 -2.24 -1.88
N LEU A 26 12.45 -1.72 -3.08
CA LEU A 26 13.23 -0.63 -3.67
C LEU A 26 13.12 0.65 -2.83
N LEU A 27 11.91 1.02 -2.41
CA LEU A 27 11.70 2.21 -1.59
C LEU A 27 12.27 2.06 -0.18
N ALA A 28 12.20 0.85 0.41
CA ALA A 28 12.83 0.55 1.69
C ALA A 28 14.35 0.77 1.62
N GLU A 29 15.00 0.26 0.55
CA GLU A 29 16.43 0.45 0.34
C GLU A 29 16.80 1.94 0.20
N VAL A 30 15.99 2.71 -0.55
CA VAL A 30 16.16 4.16 -0.67
C VAL A 30 16.03 4.85 0.70
N VAL A 31 15.00 4.52 1.48
CA VAL A 31 14.78 5.08 2.82
C VAL A 31 15.95 4.77 3.76
N ILE A 32 16.47 3.54 3.73
CA ILE A 32 17.60 3.13 4.58
C ILE A 32 18.89 3.86 4.19
N ARG A 33 19.15 4.03 2.88
CA ARG A 33 20.38 4.65 2.38
C ARG A 33 20.41 6.17 2.57
N ILE A 34 19.29 6.84 2.28
CA ILE A 34 19.21 8.30 2.35
C ILE A 34 18.96 8.75 3.80
N GLY A 35 18.24 7.94 4.58
CA GLY A 35 17.66 8.37 5.84
C GLY A 35 16.51 9.33 5.60
N VAL A 36 15.64 9.49 6.59
CA VAL A 36 14.64 10.57 6.58
C VAL A 36 14.75 11.31 7.89
N ASP A 37 15.35 12.50 7.83
CA ASP A 37 15.59 13.33 9.00
C ASP A 37 14.28 13.64 9.73
N GLY A 38 14.31 13.52 11.05
CA GLY A 38 13.16 13.79 11.91
C GLY A 38 12.07 12.71 11.91
N LEU A 39 12.25 11.57 11.23
CA LEU A 39 11.33 10.43 11.32
C LEU A 39 11.93 9.24 12.08
N SER A 40 11.13 8.63 12.93
CA SER A 40 11.47 7.33 13.51
C SER A 40 11.47 6.24 12.43
N PRO A 41 12.31 5.19 12.53
CA PRO A 41 12.33 4.08 11.56
C PRO A 41 10.98 3.37 11.42
N LEU A 42 10.13 3.48 12.44
CA LEU A 42 8.79 2.92 12.46
C LEU A 42 7.87 3.56 11.41
N ALA A 43 7.94 4.87 11.20
CA ALA A 43 7.00 5.57 10.32
C ALA A 43 7.15 5.18 8.83
N PRO A 44 8.37 5.16 8.24
CA PRO A 44 8.55 4.64 6.89
C PRO A 44 8.23 3.14 6.77
N GLY A 45 8.56 2.33 7.77
CA GLY A 45 8.22 0.90 7.78
C GLY A 45 6.70 0.66 7.72
N LEU A 46 5.94 1.37 8.55
CA LEU A 46 4.47 1.33 8.55
C LEU A 46 3.87 1.87 7.23
N ALA A 47 4.46 2.93 6.67
CA ALA A 47 4.02 3.46 5.37
C ALA A 47 4.17 2.44 4.24
N LEU A 48 5.32 1.77 4.17
CA LEU A 48 5.60 0.77 3.13
C LEU A 48 4.71 -0.46 3.28
N ALA A 49 4.60 -1.01 4.50
CA ALA A 49 3.74 -2.15 4.79
C ALA A 49 2.25 -1.83 4.57
N GLY A 50 1.84 -0.62 4.95
CA GLY A 50 0.48 -0.14 4.76
C GLY A 50 0.13 0.08 3.28
N GLY A 51 0.99 0.77 2.54
CA GLY A 51 0.81 0.96 1.09
C GLY A 51 0.66 -0.38 0.36
N TRP A 52 1.50 -1.37 0.70
CA TRP A 52 1.42 -2.72 0.14
C TRP A 52 0.11 -3.43 0.50
N SER A 53 -0.26 -3.49 1.77
CA SER A 53 -1.47 -4.18 2.22
C SER A 53 -2.76 -3.57 1.66
N SER A 54 -2.77 -2.27 1.38
CA SER A 54 -3.93 -1.61 0.78
C SER A 54 -4.16 -1.97 -0.69
N ILE A 55 -3.10 -2.27 -1.46
CA ILE A 55 -3.20 -2.57 -2.90
C ILE A 55 -3.39 -4.06 -3.19
N ILE A 56 -3.04 -4.96 -2.26
CA ILE A 56 -3.10 -6.41 -2.54
C ILE A 56 -4.52 -6.93 -2.81
N CYS A 57 -5.54 -6.26 -2.27
CA CYS A 57 -6.94 -6.64 -2.47
C CYS A 57 -7.52 -6.05 -3.76
N MET A 58 -6.92 -4.98 -4.31
CA MET A 58 -7.43 -4.28 -5.49
C MET A 58 -6.72 -4.66 -6.80
N ARG A 59 -5.46 -5.09 -6.74
CA ARG A 59 -4.66 -5.33 -7.94
C ARG A 59 -5.19 -6.54 -8.73
N LEU A 60 -5.53 -6.27 -9.99
CA LEU A 60 -6.12 -7.23 -10.93
C LEU A 60 -5.25 -8.46 -11.20
N ALA A 61 -3.92 -8.26 -11.22
CA ALA A 61 -2.94 -9.29 -11.52
C ALA A 61 -2.37 -9.96 -10.26
N ILE A 62 -3.03 -9.83 -9.10
CA ILE A 62 -2.67 -10.63 -7.93
C ILE A 62 -3.33 -11.98 -8.03
N THR A 63 -2.52 -13.01 -7.80
CA THR A 63 -2.91 -14.43 -7.83
C THR A 63 -4.20 -14.69 -7.07
N ALA A 64 -4.36 -14.10 -5.88
CA ALA A 64 -5.60 -14.22 -5.09
C ALA A 64 -6.84 -13.68 -5.83
N VAL A 65 -6.77 -12.50 -6.46
CA VAL A 65 -7.88 -11.92 -7.23
C VAL A 65 -8.17 -12.76 -8.47
N VAL A 66 -7.13 -13.26 -9.14
CA VAL A 66 -7.28 -14.13 -10.33
C VAL A 66 -7.94 -15.46 -9.96
N TYR A 67 -7.52 -16.12 -8.88
CA TYR A 67 -8.17 -17.35 -8.41
C TYR A 67 -9.60 -17.10 -7.89
N ALA A 68 -9.83 -16.00 -7.17
CA ALA A 68 -11.18 -15.64 -6.77
C ALA A 68 -12.08 -15.45 -8.00
N SER A 69 -11.56 -14.82 -9.06
CA SER A 69 -12.27 -14.59 -10.32
C SER A 69 -12.72 -15.87 -11.00
N SER A 70 -11.90 -16.93 -10.96
CA SER A 70 -12.26 -18.22 -11.54
C SER A 70 -13.33 -18.94 -10.71
N ILE A 71 -13.31 -18.78 -9.38
CA ILE A 71 -14.30 -19.38 -8.47
C ILE A 71 -15.67 -18.73 -8.65
N VAL A 72 -15.75 -17.39 -8.58
CA VAL A 72 -17.03 -16.67 -8.65
C VAL A 72 -17.51 -16.41 -10.08
N ARG A 73 -16.70 -16.79 -11.09
CA ARG A 73 -16.96 -16.57 -12.52
C ARG A 73 -17.17 -15.10 -12.90
N GLU A 74 -16.47 -14.21 -12.21
CA GLU A 74 -16.50 -12.77 -12.45
C GLU A 74 -15.18 -12.28 -13.04
N ARG A 75 -15.17 -11.08 -13.61
CA ARG A 75 -13.92 -10.48 -14.13
C ARG A 75 -13.03 -10.06 -12.94
N PRO A 76 -11.69 -10.21 -13.04
CA PRO A 76 -10.76 -9.67 -12.03
C PRO A 76 -10.99 -8.18 -11.73
N LEU A 77 -11.46 -7.41 -12.74
CA LEU A 77 -11.85 -6.00 -12.59
C LEU A 77 -12.99 -5.80 -11.59
N THR A 78 -13.99 -6.69 -11.63
CA THR A 78 -15.11 -6.66 -10.70
C THR A 78 -14.63 -6.93 -9.28
N ILE A 79 -13.81 -7.97 -9.09
CA ILE A 79 -13.37 -8.36 -7.74
C ILE A 79 -12.36 -7.35 -7.18
N GLY A 80 -11.33 -7.01 -7.94
CA GLY A 80 -10.28 -6.11 -7.49
C GLY A 80 -10.78 -4.68 -7.31
N LEU A 81 -11.25 -4.03 -8.37
CA LEU A 81 -11.63 -2.62 -8.28
C LEU A 81 -13.05 -2.42 -7.75
N ARG A 82 -14.03 -3.17 -8.24
CA ARG A 82 -15.44 -2.88 -7.88
C ARG A 82 -15.79 -3.35 -6.47
N TRP A 83 -15.34 -4.54 -6.05
CA TRP A 83 -15.64 -5.08 -4.72
C TRP A 83 -14.63 -4.62 -3.66
N ASN A 84 -13.34 -4.60 -4.00
CA ASN A 84 -12.28 -4.23 -3.06
C ASN A 84 -11.82 -2.76 -3.17
N GLY A 85 -12.35 -1.98 -4.11
CA GLY A 85 -11.93 -0.60 -4.30
C GLY A 85 -12.12 0.29 -3.08
N LEU A 86 -13.31 0.22 -2.47
CA LEU A 86 -13.60 0.97 -1.24
C LEU A 86 -12.71 0.51 -0.09
N PHE A 87 -12.47 -0.81 0.02
CA PHE A 87 -11.59 -1.37 1.04
C PHE A 87 -10.17 -0.79 0.91
N GLY A 88 -9.59 -0.77 -0.30
CA GLY A 88 -8.23 -0.23 -0.49
C GLY A 88 -8.16 1.27 -0.23
N LEU A 89 -9.15 2.05 -0.69
CA LEU A 89 -9.22 3.50 -0.43
C LEU A 89 -9.32 3.82 1.07
N VAL A 90 -10.21 3.13 1.79
CA VAL A 90 -10.37 3.30 3.24
C VAL A 90 -9.11 2.84 3.97
N SER A 91 -8.48 1.75 3.53
CA SER A 91 -7.24 1.25 4.11
C SER A 91 -6.11 2.27 3.99
N ILE A 92 -5.91 2.86 2.80
CA ILE A 92 -4.92 3.94 2.60
C ILE A 92 -5.18 5.11 3.53
N LEU A 93 -6.43 5.57 3.62
CA LEU A 93 -6.81 6.68 4.48
C LEU A 93 -6.50 6.38 5.94
N LEU A 94 -6.92 5.22 6.44
CA LEU A 94 -6.67 4.79 7.82
C LEU A 94 -5.18 4.66 8.12
N ILE A 95 -4.40 4.05 7.23
CA ILE A 95 -2.95 3.93 7.38
C ILE A 95 -2.32 5.32 7.39
N ALA A 96 -2.68 6.20 6.46
CA ALA A 96 -2.17 7.56 6.43
C ALA A 96 -2.47 8.32 7.74
N LEU A 97 -3.70 8.19 8.27
CA LEU A 97 -4.09 8.79 9.56
C LEU A 97 -3.30 8.19 10.73
N ILE A 98 -3.12 6.87 10.79
CA ILE A 98 -2.37 6.20 11.85
C ILE A 98 -0.91 6.64 11.84
N VAL A 99 -0.26 6.68 10.66
CA VAL A 99 1.16 7.00 10.59
C VAL A 99 1.42 8.50 10.76
N VAL A 100 0.50 9.37 10.32
CA VAL A 100 0.59 10.82 10.56
C VAL A 100 0.22 11.21 11.99
N GLY A 101 -0.72 10.49 12.62
CA GLY A 101 -1.17 10.76 13.98
C GLY A 101 -0.28 10.18 15.07
N ARG A 102 0.49 9.11 14.80
CA ARG A 102 1.39 8.49 15.78
C ARG A 102 2.51 9.40 16.33
N PRO A 103 3.15 10.28 15.55
CA PRO A 103 4.06 11.28 16.09
C PRO A 103 3.46 12.15 17.21
N ALA A 104 2.13 12.37 17.21
CA ALA A 104 1.45 13.18 18.23
C ALA A 104 1.06 12.42 19.51
N LEU A 105 1.18 11.08 19.52
CA LEU A 105 0.85 10.22 20.68
C LEU A 105 2.09 9.75 21.46
N MET A 106 3.29 10.03 20.95
CA MET A 106 4.57 9.61 21.54
C MET A 106 5.45 10.80 21.98
N SER A 107 4.88 12.01 21.99
CA SER A 107 5.43 13.26 22.55
C SER A 107 4.74 13.60 23.87
#